data_AF-A0A538S5Z6-F1
#
_entry.id   AF-A0A538S5Z6-F1
#
_cell.length_a   1.000
_cell.length_b   1.000
_cell.length_c   1.000
_cell.angle_alpha   90.00
_cell.angle_beta   90.00
_cell.angle_gamma   90.00
#
_symmetry.space_group_name_H-M   'P 1'
#
loop_
_entity.id
_entity.type
_entity.pdbx_description
1 polymer ?
#
loop_
_entity_poly.entity_id
_entity_poly.type
_entity_poly.pdbx_seq_one_letter_code
_entity_poly.pdbx_strand_id
1 'polypeptide(L)' 'MMPEGEPYCDYRMTVRVEIPNRPGQFARIATILAEEGASLGAIDIVEARRDKMVRDITFDALSEAQARRVLDRL' A
#
# COMPACT_ATOMS: atom_id res chain seq x y z
N MET A 1 -20.44 -20.99 -13.45
CA MET A 1 -19.87 -20.25 -14.59
C MET A 1 -19.09 -19.09 -14.00
N MET A 2 -17.76 -19.21 -13.95
CA MET A 2 -16.87 -18.10 -13.54
C MET A 2 -16.60 -17.27 -14.79
N PRO A 3 -16.54 -15.92 -14.72
CA PRO A 3 -16.27 -15.11 -15.90
C PRO A 3 -14.84 -15.37 -16.40
N GLU A 4 -14.70 -15.44 -17.72
CA GLU A 4 -13.44 -15.61 -18.44
C GLU A 4 -12.62 -14.31 -18.38
N GLY A 5 -11.34 -14.41 -17.97
CA GLY A 5 -10.29 -13.56 -18.52
C GLY A 5 -9.96 -12.23 -17.83
N GLU A 6 -10.00 -12.15 -16.50
CA GLU A 6 -9.31 -11.04 -15.81
C GLU A 6 -7.88 -11.50 -15.47
N PRO A 7 -6.81 -10.79 -15.90
CA PRO A 7 -5.46 -11.20 -15.58
C PRO A 7 -5.30 -11.14 -14.06
N TYR A 8 -5.11 -12.31 -13.45
CA TYR A 8 -4.71 -12.43 -12.05
C TYR A 8 -3.26 -11.96 -11.95
N CYS A 9 -3.06 -10.65 -11.96
CA CYS A 9 -1.77 -10.03 -11.75
C CYS A 9 -1.49 -10.01 -10.24
N ASP A 10 -0.74 -11.00 -9.77
CA ASP A 10 -0.36 -11.16 -8.37
C ASP A 10 0.89 -10.32 -8.05
N TYR A 11 0.88 -9.01 -8.35
CA TYR A 11 1.95 -8.10 -7.92
C TYR A 11 1.70 -7.67 -6.49
N ARG A 12 2.03 -8.58 -5.56
CA ARG A 12 2.07 -8.26 -4.14
C ARG A 12 3.40 -7.60 -3.78
N MET A 13 3.32 -6.42 -3.20
CA MET A 13 4.49 -5.68 -2.72
C MET A 13 4.34 -5.35 -1.25
N THR A 14 5.40 -5.58 -0.49
CA THR A 14 5.54 -5.08 0.88
C THR A 14 6.60 -3.99 0.90
N VAL A 15 6.25 -2.81 1.38
CA VAL A 15 7.17 -1.67 1.50
C VAL A 15 7.25 -1.15 2.92
N ARG A 16 8.48 -0.82 3.33
CA ARG A 16 8.74 -0.19 4.62
C ARG A 16 8.74 1.31 4.47
N VAL A 17 7.82 1.98 5.18
CA VAL A 17 7.73 3.43 5.20
C VAL A 17 7.94 3.98 6.61
N GLU A 18 8.61 5.12 6.69
CA GLU A 18 8.64 5.92 7.91
C GLU A 18 7.68 7.09 7.77
N ILE A 19 6.68 7.16 8.66
CA ILE A 19 5.64 8.19 8.64
C ILE A 19 5.54 8.89 10.00
N PRO A 20 5.11 10.17 10.06
CA PRO A 20 4.89 10.86 11.34
C PRO A 20 3.90 10.12 12.24
N ASN A 21 4.15 10.02 13.53
CA ASN A 21 3.19 9.42 14.47
C ASN A 21 2.08 10.40 14.83
N ARG A 22 1.15 10.67 13.89
CA ARG A 22 0.01 11.57 14.08
C ARG A 22 -1.27 11.01 13.42
N PRO A 23 -2.46 11.36 13.93
CA PRO A 23 -3.72 10.99 13.29
C PRO A 23 -3.77 11.35 11.81
N GLY A 24 -4.38 10.48 11.01
CA GLY A 24 -4.55 10.68 9.56
C GLY A 24 -3.46 10.10 8.67
N GLN A 25 -2.32 9.62 9.19
CA GLN A 25 -1.29 9.02 8.33
C GLN A 25 -1.77 7.76 7.60
N PHE A 26 -2.49 6.87 8.29
CA PHE A 26 -3.06 5.69 7.64
C PHE A 26 -4.11 6.07 6.59
N ALA A 27 -4.95 7.07 6.88
CA ALA A 27 -5.94 7.57 5.93
C ALA A 27 -5.26 8.09 4.65
N ARG A 28 -4.17 8.86 4.76
CA ARG A 28 -3.36 9.30 3.60
C ARG A 28 -2.91 8.12 2.75
N ILE A 29 -2.37 7.07 3.36
CA ILE A 29 -1.91 5.87 2.66
C ILE A 29 -3.07 5.16 1.96
N ALA A 30 -4.18 4.93 2.68
CA ALA A 30 -5.36 4.28 2.13
C ALA A 30 -5.94 5.07 0.95
N THR A 31 -5.94 6.40 1.01
CA THR A 31 -6.36 7.27 -0.09
C THR A 31 -5.45 7.12 -1.31
N ILE A 32 -4.12 7.11 -1.13
CA ILE A 32 -3.17 6.91 -2.23
C ILE A 32 -3.44 5.56 -2.93
N LEU A 33 -3.62 4.48 -2.16
CA LEU A 33 -3.91 3.16 -2.70
C LEU A 33 -5.23 3.15 -3.48
N ALA A 34 -6.29 3.76 -2.93
CA ALA A 34 -7.60 3.84 -3.57
C ALA A 34 -7.55 4.65 -4.88
N GLU A 35 -6.84 5.78 -4.91
CA GLU A 35 -6.70 6.61 -6.10
C GLU A 35 -5.89 5.93 -7.21
N GLU A 36 -4.89 5.12 -6.85
CA GLU A 36 -4.14 4.31 -7.83
C GLU A 36 -4.87 3.02 -8.23
N GLY A 37 -5.94 2.64 -7.52
CA GLY A 37 -6.66 1.38 -7.74
C GLY A 37 -5.91 0.15 -7.24
N ALA A 38 -5.03 0.31 -6.24
CA ALA A 38 -4.31 -0.78 -5.59
C ALA A 38 -5.08 -1.29 -4.36
N SER A 39 -5.02 -2.60 -4.11
CA SER A 39 -5.70 -3.23 -2.99
C SER A 39 -4.79 -3.32 -1.77
N LEU A 40 -5.24 -2.86 -0.60
CA LEU A 40 -4.49 -3.01 0.64
C LEU A 40 -4.57 -4.46 1.12
N GLY A 41 -3.41 -5.07 1.38
CA GLY A 41 -3.30 -6.42 1.94
C GLY A 41 -3.09 -6.41 3.45
N ALA A 42 -1.92 -5.96 3.91
CA ALA A 42 -1.54 -5.97 5.32
C ALA A 42 -0.84 -4.66 5.72
N ILE A 43 -0.90 -4.33 7.01
CA ILE A 43 -0.15 -3.22 7.59
C ILE A 43 0.36 -3.60 8.97
N ASP A 44 1.68 -3.59 9.11
CA ASP A 44 2.37 -4.04 10.30
C ASP A 44 3.22 -2.91 10.86
N ILE A 45 3.21 -2.74 12.18
CA ILE A 45 4.10 -1.78 12.85
C ILE A 45 5.44 -2.47 13.09
N VAL A 46 6.50 -1.93 12.51
CA VAL A 46 7.87 -2.38 12.74
C VAL A 46 8.46 -1.64 13.95
N GLU A 47 8.21 -0.33 14.02
CA GLU A 47 8.70 0.51 15.10
C GLU A 47 7.73 1.66 15.40
N ALA A 48 7.54 1.99 16.68
CA ALA A 48 6.75 3.13 17.12
C ALA A 48 7.55 4.01 18.07
N ARG A 49 7.75 5.27 17.68
CA ARG A 49 8.35 6.34 18.48
C ARG A 49 7.32 7.45 18.71
N ARG A 50 7.66 8.42 19.55
CA ARG A 50 6.75 9.53 19.89
C ARG A 50 6.39 10.39 18.67
N ASP A 51 7.34 10.61 17.77
CA ASP A 51 7.23 11.49 16.62
C ASP A 51 7.16 10.74 15.27
N LYS A 52 7.58 9.47 15.24
CA LYS A 52 7.70 8.66 14.04
C LYS A 52 7.15 7.25 14.23
N MET A 53 6.75 6.63 13.12
CA MET A 53 6.34 5.23 13.07
C MET A 53 6.88 4.61 11.79
N VAL A 54 7.46 3.41 11.91
CA VAL A 54 7.90 2.61 10.78
C VAL A 54 6.88 1.50 10.57
N ARG A 55 6.34 1.40 9.36
CA ARG A 55 5.34 0.39 9.00
C ARG A 55 5.73 -0.35 7.75
N ASP A 56 5.50 -1.64 7.77
CA ASP A 56 5.47 -2.46 6.56
C ASP A 56 4.04 -2.44 6.02
N ILE A 57 3.89 -2.08 4.74
CA ILE A 57 2.60 -1.97 4.05
C ILE A 57 2.63 -2.93 2.88
N THR A 58 1.73 -3.90 2.90
CA THR A 58 1.53 -4.85 1.82
C THR A 58 0.33 -4.43 0.98
N PHE A 59 0.50 -4.35 -0.33
CA PHE A 59 -0.59 -4.07 -1.27
C PHE A 59 -0.43 -4.90 -2.55
N ASP A 60 -1.57 -5.15 -3.20
CA ASP A 60 -1.65 -5.87 -4.47
C ASP A 60 -1.92 -4.86 -5.61
N ALA A 61 -1.17 -4.98 -6.70
CA ALA A 61 -1.31 -4.17 -7.90
C ALA A 61 -1.51 -5.05 -9.15
N LEU A 62 -2.09 -4.47 -10.20
CA LEU A 62 -2.34 -5.12 -11.49
C LEU A 62 -1.12 -5.09 -12.42
N SER A 63 -0.10 -4.29 -12.11
CA SER A 63 1.15 -4.23 -12.88
C SER A 63 2.26 -3.53 -12.08
N GLU A 64 3.52 -3.77 -12.48
CA GLU A 64 4.67 -3.02 -11.97
C GLU A 64 4.51 -1.50 -12.15
N ALA A 65 3.92 -1.05 -13.28
CA ALA A 65 3.70 0.36 -13.54
C ALA A 65 2.72 1.01 -12.55
N GLN A 66 1.65 0.31 -12.17
CA GLN A 66 0.72 0.79 -11.12
C GLN A 66 1.40 0.78 -9.75
N ALA A 67 2.11 -0.30 -9.42
CA ALA A 67 2.91 -0.37 -8.20
C ALA A 67 3.89 0.81 -8.10
N ARG A 68 4.59 1.15 -9.17
CA ARG A 68 5.51 2.30 -9.21
C ARG A 68 4.80 3.61 -8.88
N ARG A 69 3.61 3.86 -9.45
CA ARG A 69 2.84 5.07 -9.13
C ARG A 69 2.42 5.15 -7.67
N VAL A 70 2.10 4.01 -7.04
CA VAL A 70 1.87 3.96 -5.59
C VAL A 70 3.14 4.37 -4.85
N LEU A 71 4.28 3.77 -5.18
CA LEU A 71 5.56 4.06 -4.51
C LEU A 71 5.99 5.53 -4.62
N ASP A 72 5.78 6.15 -5.78
CA ASP A 72 6.16 7.55 -6.02
C ASP A 72 5.33 8.54 -5.18
N ARG A 73 4.23 8.10 -4.56
CA ARG A 73 3.28 8.93 -3.81
C ARG A 73 3.31 8.70 -2.29
N LEU A 74 3.91 7.61 -1.83
CA LEU A 74 4.03 7.25 -0.41
C LEU A 74 4.98 8.22 0.32
#